data_AF-A0A7D0NNV8-F1
#
_entry.id   AF-A0A7D0NNV8-F1
#
_cell.length_a   1.000
_cell.length_b   1.000
_cell.length_c   1.000
_cell.angle_alpha   90.00
_cell.angle_beta   90.00
_cell.angle_gamma   90.00
#
_symmetry.space_group_name_H-M   'P 1'
#
loop_
_entity.id
_entity.type
_entity.pdbx_description
1 polymer ?
#
loop_
_entity_poly.entity_id
_entity_poly.type
_entity_poly.pdbx_seq_one_letter_code
_entity_poly.pdbx_strand_id
1 'polypeptide(L)'
;GCSYCGAKLVIGGVLKDTIQLIHGPVGCAYDTWHTKRYPSDNGNFQLKYVWSSDMKEQHIVFGGEKLLKKTIKEAFAEFPDIKRMMVYTTCSTALIGDDIKPVVKEVEQELGDVDIFTVECPGFAGVSQSKGHHVFNMGWVNEKVGTYEPEITSPYTINVIGDYNIQGDSFVMEKYMEKMGIQIIAHFTGNGTYDSLRGMHRAQLNVTNCARSAGYIANELKKRYGIPRIDVDTWGFDYAKEG
;
A
#
# COMPACT_ATOMS: atom_id res chain seq x y z
N GLY A 1 3.63 -18.51 -1.52
CA GLY A 1 4.37 -17.35 -2.05
C GLY A 1 5.25 -16.79 -0.96
N CYS A 2 5.86 -15.62 -1.17
CA CYS A 2 6.83 -15.01 -0.24
C CYS A 2 6.25 -13.76 0.49
N SER A 3 6.94 -13.27 1.52
CA SER A 3 6.51 -12.07 2.27
C SER A 3 6.38 -10.83 1.39
N TYR A 4 7.38 -10.52 0.57
CA TYR A 4 7.36 -9.41 -0.39
C TYR A 4 6.10 -9.40 -1.26
N CYS A 5 5.66 -10.57 -1.73
CA CYS A 5 4.42 -10.70 -2.52
C CYS A 5 3.18 -10.18 -1.75
N GLY A 6 3.08 -10.48 -0.45
CA GLY A 6 1.99 -9.99 0.39
C GLY A 6 2.01 -8.47 0.57
N ALA A 7 3.18 -7.87 0.74
CA ALA A 7 3.29 -6.42 0.88
C ALA A 7 3.03 -5.69 -0.45
N LYS A 8 3.82 -5.97 -1.49
CA LYS A 8 3.78 -5.25 -2.77
C LYS A 8 2.60 -5.67 -3.63
N LEU A 9 2.48 -6.96 -3.96
CA LEU A 9 1.53 -7.40 -4.99
C LEU A 9 0.08 -7.43 -4.49
N VAL A 10 -0.14 -7.68 -3.20
CA VAL A 10 -1.48 -7.81 -2.62
C VAL A 10 -2.02 -6.50 -2.06
N ILE A 11 -1.22 -5.72 -1.32
CA ILE A 11 -1.70 -4.53 -0.61
C ILE A 11 -1.24 -3.24 -1.30
N GLY A 12 0.07 -2.94 -1.29
CA GLY A 12 0.57 -1.63 -1.70
C GLY A 12 0.44 -1.34 -3.20
N GLY A 13 0.66 -2.34 -4.05
CA GLY A 13 0.57 -2.23 -5.52
C GLY A 13 -0.85 -2.06 -6.07
N VAL A 14 -1.86 -2.02 -5.22
CA VAL A 14 -3.25 -1.72 -5.60
C VAL A 14 -3.46 -0.21 -5.75
N LEU A 15 -2.64 0.61 -5.06
CA LEU A 15 -2.80 2.07 -5.05
C LEU A 15 -2.55 2.69 -6.41
N LYS A 16 -3.47 3.55 -6.84
CA LYS A 16 -3.53 4.04 -8.21
C LYS A 16 -2.55 5.17 -8.53
N ASP A 17 -2.00 5.83 -7.52
CA ASP A 17 -1.21 7.06 -7.63
C ASP A 17 0.20 6.94 -7.03
N THR A 18 0.72 5.71 -6.91
CA THR A 18 1.94 5.42 -6.15
C THR A 18 2.94 4.63 -6.99
N ILE A 19 4.17 5.13 -7.10
CA ILE A 19 5.29 4.39 -7.67
C ILE A 19 5.62 3.21 -6.77
N GLN A 20 5.71 2.00 -7.35
CA GLN A 20 6.07 0.78 -6.64
C GLN A 20 7.53 0.45 -6.95
N LEU A 21 8.45 0.88 -6.08
CA LEU A 21 9.89 0.66 -6.25
C LEU A 21 10.38 -0.56 -5.47
N ILE A 22 10.85 -1.56 -6.20
CA ILE A 22 11.37 -2.80 -5.64
C ILE A 22 12.89 -2.69 -5.59
N HIS A 23 13.42 -2.54 -4.38
CA HIS A 23 14.85 -2.51 -4.15
C HIS A 23 15.40 -3.94 -4.17
N GLY A 24 16.02 -4.30 -5.29
CA GLY A 24 16.49 -5.65 -5.56
C GLY A 24 16.82 -5.89 -7.03
N PRO A 25 17.20 -7.13 -7.39
CA PRO A 25 17.34 -7.56 -8.78
C PRO A 25 16.00 -7.50 -9.53
N VAL A 26 16.07 -7.44 -10.85
CA VAL A 26 14.91 -7.24 -11.74
C VAL A 26 13.78 -8.26 -11.57
N GLY A 27 14.09 -9.51 -11.18
CA GLY A 27 13.11 -10.61 -11.14
C GLY A 27 11.90 -10.32 -10.25
N CYS A 28 12.10 -9.80 -9.03
CA CYS A 28 11.00 -9.50 -8.12
C CYS A 28 10.03 -8.43 -8.66
N ALA A 29 10.54 -7.49 -9.46
CA ALA A 29 9.71 -6.51 -10.15
C ALA A 29 8.93 -7.18 -11.29
N TYR A 30 9.63 -7.88 -12.19
CA TYR A 30 9.03 -8.56 -13.35
C TYR A 30 7.93 -9.56 -12.94
N ASP A 31 8.20 -10.41 -11.95
CA ASP A 31 7.29 -11.47 -11.52
C ASP A 31 6.00 -10.95 -10.85
N THR A 32 5.97 -9.65 -10.51
CA THR A 32 4.82 -8.99 -9.89
C THR A 32 4.13 -7.99 -10.81
N TRP A 33 4.37 -8.09 -12.11
CA TRP A 33 3.80 -7.23 -13.14
C TRP A 33 2.96 -8.05 -14.13
N HIS A 34 1.86 -7.48 -14.63
CA HIS A 34 0.86 -8.18 -15.47
C HIS A 34 0.16 -9.41 -14.85
N THR A 35 0.24 -9.61 -13.53
CA THR A 35 -0.32 -10.81 -12.86
C THR A 35 -1.59 -10.54 -12.03
N LYS A 36 -2.03 -9.28 -11.91
CA LYS A 36 -3.17 -8.87 -11.08
C LYS A 36 -4.24 -8.13 -11.87
N ARG A 37 -5.44 -8.08 -11.29
CA ARG A 37 -6.66 -7.53 -11.92
C ARG A 37 -7.40 -6.59 -10.97
N TYR A 38 -6.73 -5.56 -10.48
CA TYR A 38 -7.32 -4.52 -9.64
C TYR A 38 -7.41 -3.19 -10.41
N PRO A 39 -8.46 -2.97 -11.22
CA PRO A 39 -8.56 -1.74 -11.99
C PRO A 39 -8.63 -0.49 -11.09
N SER A 40 -8.35 0.66 -11.67
CA SER A 40 -8.55 1.99 -11.06
C SER A 40 -9.18 2.93 -12.07
N ASP A 41 -9.81 3.98 -11.56
CA ASP A 41 -10.48 5.03 -12.33
C ASP A 41 -9.51 6.02 -13.03
N ASN A 42 -8.20 5.92 -12.79
CA ASN A 42 -7.18 6.80 -13.38
C ASN A 42 -6.40 6.16 -14.54
N GLY A 43 -7.00 5.17 -15.22
CA GLY A 43 -6.38 4.49 -16.35
C GLY A 43 -5.36 3.42 -15.97
N ASN A 44 -5.48 2.83 -14.77
CA ASN A 44 -4.73 1.64 -14.35
C ASN A 44 -3.20 1.82 -14.26
N PHE A 45 -2.73 2.98 -13.78
CA PHE A 45 -1.29 3.26 -13.61
C PHE A 45 -0.55 2.12 -12.89
N GLN A 46 -1.11 1.64 -11.79
CA GLN A 46 -0.59 0.56 -10.94
C GLN A 46 -0.45 -0.80 -11.64
N LEU A 47 -1.19 -1.03 -12.73
CA LEU A 47 -1.08 -2.26 -13.54
C LEU A 47 -0.11 -2.10 -14.71
N LYS A 48 0.14 -0.87 -15.16
CA LYS A 48 0.98 -0.55 -16.32
C LYS A 48 2.46 -0.50 -16.00
N TYR A 49 2.82 -0.13 -14.78
CA TYR A 49 4.21 0.14 -14.42
C TYR A 49 4.67 -0.65 -13.20
N VAL A 50 5.96 -0.99 -13.19
CA VAL A 50 6.69 -1.56 -12.05
C VAL A 50 8.12 -1.02 -12.10
N TRP A 51 8.72 -0.74 -10.94
CA TRP A 51 10.08 -0.21 -10.88
C TRP A 51 11.01 -1.16 -10.12
N SER A 52 12.23 -1.32 -10.62
CA SER A 52 13.29 -2.05 -9.94
C SER A 52 14.47 -1.12 -9.80
N SER A 53 15.21 -1.23 -8.69
CA SER A 53 16.55 -0.64 -8.61
C SER A 53 17.56 -1.37 -9.51
N ASP A 54 17.21 -2.52 -10.07
CA ASP A 54 18.04 -3.35 -10.95
C ASP A 54 19.40 -3.70 -10.32
N MET A 55 19.34 -4.22 -9.09
CA MET A 55 20.53 -4.59 -8.31
C MET A 55 21.41 -5.59 -9.08
N LYS A 56 22.73 -5.41 -8.97
CA LYS A 56 23.79 -6.14 -9.69
C LYS A 56 24.83 -6.60 -8.66
N GLU A 57 25.76 -7.45 -9.08
CA GLU A 57 26.82 -8.00 -8.22
C GLU A 57 27.58 -6.91 -7.44
N GLN A 58 27.99 -5.81 -8.09
CA GLN A 58 28.67 -4.71 -7.40
C GLN A 58 27.88 -4.16 -6.20
N HIS A 59 26.55 -4.11 -6.30
CA HIS A 59 25.68 -3.61 -5.24
C HIS A 59 25.54 -4.64 -4.11
N ILE A 60 25.65 -5.93 -4.42
CA ILE A 60 25.68 -7.01 -3.41
C ILE A 60 26.98 -6.92 -2.60
N VAL A 61 28.10 -6.62 -3.26
CA VAL A 61 29.41 -6.55 -2.62
C VAL A 61 29.61 -5.24 -1.83
N PHE A 62 29.13 -4.11 -2.36
CA PHE A 62 29.46 -2.77 -1.85
C PHE A 62 28.27 -1.96 -1.32
N GLY A 63 27.05 -2.50 -1.31
CA GLY A 63 25.85 -1.80 -0.86
C GLY A 63 24.97 -1.27 -2.02
N GLY A 64 23.65 -1.28 -1.80
CA GLY A 64 22.62 -0.85 -2.74
C GLY A 64 22.06 0.56 -2.48
N GLU A 65 22.40 1.21 -1.38
CA GLU A 65 21.80 2.49 -0.95
C GLU A 65 21.96 3.64 -1.98
N LYS A 66 23.16 3.80 -2.56
CA LYS A 66 23.40 4.82 -3.60
C LYS A 66 22.60 4.55 -4.87
N LEU A 67 22.44 3.28 -5.23
CA LEU A 67 21.62 2.85 -6.35
C LEU A 67 20.14 3.15 -6.07
N LEU A 68 19.67 2.85 -4.86
CA LEU A 68 18.31 3.16 -4.42
C LEU A 68 18.04 4.66 -4.52
N LYS A 69 18.89 5.51 -3.94
CA LYS A 69 18.76 6.97 -4.00
C LYS A 69 18.64 7.47 -5.44
N LYS A 70 19.53 7.02 -6.31
CA LYS A 70 19.52 7.35 -7.74
C LYS A 70 18.21 6.93 -8.40
N THR A 71 17.77 5.69 -8.17
CA THR A 71 16.56 5.14 -8.79
C THR A 71 15.30 5.87 -8.34
N ILE A 72 15.20 6.26 -7.06
CA ILE A 72 14.05 7.04 -6.56
C ILE A 72 13.94 8.36 -7.33
N LYS A 73 15.07 9.08 -7.48
CA LYS A 73 15.11 10.37 -8.18
C LYS A 73 14.77 10.22 -9.66
N GLU A 74 15.28 9.18 -10.32
CA GLU A 74 14.95 8.87 -11.72
C GLU A 74 13.46 8.55 -11.89
N ALA A 75 12.88 7.74 -11.00
CA ALA A 75 11.47 7.39 -11.07
C ALA A 75 10.55 8.62 -10.94
N PHE A 76 10.85 9.55 -10.03
CA PHE A 76 10.10 10.81 -9.92
C PHE A 76 10.36 11.77 -11.08
N ALA A 77 11.55 11.76 -11.68
CA ALA A 77 11.85 12.59 -12.85
C ALA A 77 11.09 12.10 -14.11
N GLU A 78 10.96 10.79 -14.29
CA GLU A 78 10.21 10.18 -15.40
C GLU A 78 8.69 10.29 -15.22
N PHE A 79 8.21 10.36 -13.97
CA PHE A 79 6.80 10.53 -13.63
C PHE A 79 6.59 11.76 -12.75
N PRO A 80 6.76 12.98 -13.28
CA PRO A 80 6.76 14.21 -12.49
C PRO A 80 5.42 14.51 -11.81
N ASP A 81 4.32 13.97 -12.34
CA ASP A 81 2.97 14.13 -11.78
C ASP A 81 2.68 13.16 -10.62
N ILE A 82 3.51 12.13 -10.43
CA ILE A 82 3.36 11.17 -9.33
C ILE A 82 4.23 11.61 -8.15
N LYS A 83 3.61 11.85 -7.01
CA LYS A 83 4.28 12.40 -5.82
C LYS A 83 4.39 11.42 -4.66
N ARG A 84 4.07 10.15 -4.89
CA ARG A 84 4.00 9.12 -3.86
C ARG A 84 4.76 7.87 -4.29
N MET A 85 5.47 7.25 -3.35
CA MET A 85 6.23 6.03 -3.62
C MET A 85 6.17 5.04 -2.45
N MET A 86 6.23 3.76 -2.78
CA MET A 86 6.51 2.69 -1.83
C MET A 86 7.80 1.98 -2.22
N VAL A 87 8.73 1.86 -1.28
CA VAL A 87 10.02 1.16 -1.45
C VAL A 87 9.97 -0.15 -0.69
N TYR A 88 10.21 -1.26 -1.39
CA TYR A 88 10.17 -2.61 -0.83
C TYR A 88 11.57 -3.22 -0.83
N THR A 89 12.03 -3.76 0.30
CA THR A 89 13.22 -4.61 0.31
C THR A 89 12.92 -5.99 -0.27
N THR A 90 13.93 -6.59 -0.88
CA THR A 90 13.90 -7.99 -1.36
C THR A 90 14.91 -8.83 -0.59
N CYS A 91 15.02 -10.13 -0.92
CA CYS A 91 15.90 -11.05 -0.22
C CYS A 91 17.35 -10.55 -0.17
N SER A 92 17.89 -10.05 -1.28
CA SER A 92 19.30 -9.65 -1.36
C SER A 92 19.59 -8.37 -0.59
N THR A 93 18.79 -7.32 -0.76
CA THR A 93 19.00 -6.02 -0.08
C THR A 93 18.86 -6.16 1.43
N ALA A 94 17.93 -6.99 1.89
CA ALA A 94 17.80 -7.29 3.31
C ALA A 94 18.98 -8.08 3.88
N LEU A 95 19.58 -8.99 3.10
CA LEU A 95 20.74 -9.77 3.56
C LEU A 95 22.01 -8.94 3.67
N ILE A 96 22.21 -7.99 2.75
CA ILE A 96 23.38 -7.10 2.81
C ILE A 96 23.18 -5.94 3.79
N GLY A 97 21.95 -5.76 4.30
CA GLY A 97 21.65 -4.80 5.36
C GLY A 97 21.55 -3.35 4.89
N ASP A 98 21.12 -3.10 3.64
CA ASP A 98 20.87 -1.74 3.16
C ASP A 98 19.83 -1.04 4.06
N ASP A 99 20.17 0.12 4.62
CA ASP A 99 19.25 0.91 5.44
C ASP A 99 18.45 1.89 4.56
N ILE A 100 17.25 1.46 4.15
CA ILE A 100 16.46 2.21 3.17
C ILE A 100 15.77 3.45 3.75
N LYS A 101 15.57 3.54 5.07
CA LYS A 101 14.82 4.65 5.68
C LYS A 101 15.58 5.98 5.64
N PRO A 102 16.88 6.05 6.03
CA PRO A 102 17.67 7.26 5.87
C PRO A 102 17.76 7.72 4.41
N VAL A 103 17.95 6.78 3.47
CA VAL A 103 18.03 7.09 2.03
C VAL A 103 16.75 7.75 1.54
N VAL A 104 15.60 7.17 1.89
CA VAL A 104 14.29 7.72 1.53
C VAL A 104 14.08 9.11 2.13
N LYS A 105 14.38 9.29 3.42
CA LYS A 105 14.23 10.57 4.11
C LYS A 105 15.11 11.66 3.50
N GLU A 106 16.33 11.32 3.09
CA GLU A 106 17.22 12.25 2.38
C GLU A 106 16.60 12.67 1.04
N VAL A 107 16.01 11.75 0.28
CA VAL A 107 15.36 12.07 -1.00
C VAL A 107 14.08 12.91 -0.82
N GLU A 108 13.26 12.60 0.19
CA GLU A 108 12.09 13.42 0.55
C GLU A 108 12.51 14.87 0.87
N GLN A 109 13.62 15.05 1.60
CA GLN A 109 14.17 16.37 1.88
C GLN A 109 14.70 17.10 0.64
N GLU A 110 15.34 16.37 -0.29
CA GLU A 110 15.86 16.95 -1.54
C GLU A 110 14.75 17.37 -2.51
N LEU A 111 13.67 16.58 -2.62
CA LEU A 111 12.59 16.82 -3.58
C LEU A 111 11.47 17.70 -3.01
N GLY A 112 11.23 17.65 -1.70
CA GLY A 112 10.35 18.56 -0.96
C GLY A 112 8.84 18.33 -1.11
N ASP A 113 8.37 17.77 -2.22
CA ASP A 113 6.93 17.59 -2.52
C ASP A 113 6.49 16.12 -2.65
N VAL A 114 7.38 15.18 -2.35
CA VAL A 114 7.12 13.74 -2.40
C VAL A 114 6.97 13.12 -1.02
N ASP A 115 6.21 12.03 -0.93
CA ASP A 115 6.07 11.23 0.29
C ASP A 115 6.27 9.75 -0.03
N ILE A 116 7.14 9.10 0.74
CA ILE A 116 7.65 7.76 0.46
C ILE A 116 7.47 6.87 1.69
N PHE A 117 6.89 5.68 1.50
CA PHE A 117 6.77 4.66 2.53
C PHE A 117 7.73 3.50 2.28
N THR A 118 8.40 3.02 3.32
CA THR A 118 9.33 1.88 3.22
C THR A 118 8.73 0.61 3.82
N VAL A 119 8.96 -0.52 3.18
CA VAL A 119 8.50 -1.83 3.67
C VAL A 119 9.65 -2.84 3.66
N GLU A 120 10.08 -3.24 4.85
CA GLU A 120 11.14 -4.23 5.04
C GLU A 120 10.56 -5.66 5.05
N CYS A 121 10.34 -6.22 3.86
CA CYS A 121 9.63 -7.48 3.70
C CYS A 121 10.35 -8.47 2.76
N PRO A 122 11.60 -8.88 3.07
CA PRO A 122 12.32 -9.82 2.20
C PRO A 122 11.54 -11.13 2.07
N GLY A 123 11.68 -11.79 0.92
CA GLY A 123 10.87 -12.96 0.58
C GLY A 123 10.92 -14.09 1.61
N PHE A 124 12.08 -14.30 2.26
CA PHE A 124 12.29 -15.30 3.30
C PHE A 124 11.70 -14.93 4.68
N ALA A 125 11.19 -13.71 4.87
CA ALA A 125 10.62 -13.31 6.16
C ALA A 125 9.32 -14.07 6.46
N GLY A 126 9.27 -14.72 7.62
CA GLY A 126 8.13 -15.58 7.96
C GLY A 126 8.03 -16.78 7.03
N VAL A 127 6.81 -17.25 6.75
CA VAL A 127 6.58 -18.51 6.00
C VAL A 127 5.65 -18.35 4.79
N SER A 128 5.10 -17.14 4.58
CA SER A 128 4.14 -16.88 3.50
C SER A 128 3.91 -15.38 3.30
N GLN A 129 3.04 -15.04 2.35
CA GLN A 129 2.53 -13.67 2.11
C GLN A 129 1.98 -12.99 3.38
N SER A 130 1.50 -13.77 4.35
CA SER A 130 0.94 -13.27 5.61
C SER A 130 1.91 -12.36 6.37
N LYS A 131 3.22 -12.65 6.34
CA LYS A 131 4.22 -11.80 7.01
C LYS A 131 4.31 -10.43 6.34
N GLY A 132 4.21 -10.38 5.01
CA GLY A 132 4.19 -9.12 4.25
C GLY A 132 2.96 -8.29 4.57
N HIS A 133 1.79 -8.92 4.69
CA HIS A 133 0.57 -8.24 5.13
C HIS A 133 0.80 -7.56 6.50
N HIS A 134 1.29 -8.33 7.48
CA HIS A 134 1.55 -7.82 8.82
C HIS A 134 2.55 -6.64 8.82
N VAL A 135 3.70 -6.80 8.17
CA VAL A 135 4.74 -5.75 8.14
C VAL A 135 4.22 -4.48 7.48
N PHE A 136 3.51 -4.59 6.35
CA PHE A 136 2.93 -3.44 5.67
C PHE A 136 1.92 -2.71 6.57
N ASN A 137 0.97 -3.43 7.16
CA ASN A 137 -0.07 -2.85 8.02
C ASN A 137 0.53 -2.12 9.23
N MET A 138 1.47 -2.78 9.93
CA MET A 138 2.09 -2.22 11.14
C MET A 138 2.99 -1.03 10.80
N GLY A 139 3.74 -1.09 9.69
CA GLY A 139 4.53 0.04 9.22
C GLY A 139 3.64 1.23 8.88
N TRP A 140 2.58 1.00 8.10
CA TRP A 140 1.69 2.06 7.64
C TRP A 140 1.01 2.79 8.79
N VAL A 141 0.44 2.05 9.76
CA VAL A 141 -0.23 2.67 10.92
C VAL A 141 0.73 3.40 11.87
N ASN A 142 2.01 3.02 11.88
CA ASN A 142 3.03 3.67 12.70
C ASN A 142 3.57 4.94 12.06
N GLU A 143 3.71 4.96 10.74
CA GLU A 143 4.51 5.97 10.05
C GLU A 143 3.65 6.95 9.24
N LYS A 144 2.47 6.53 8.75
CA LYS A 144 1.72 7.28 7.73
C LYS A 144 0.28 7.64 8.14
N VAL A 145 -0.41 6.80 8.91
CA VAL A 145 -1.75 7.16 9.43
C VAL A 145 -1.63 8.36 10.38
N GLY A 146 -2.49 9.37 10.22
CA GLY A 146 -2.47 10.59 11.02
C GLY A 146 -1.64 11.73 10.41
N THR A 147 -1.03 11.51 9.25
CA THR A 147 -0.16 12.51 8.59
C THR A 147 -0.87 13.34 7.52
N TYR A 148 -2.18 13.11 7.31
CA TYR A 148 -3.02 13.86 6.38
C TYR A 148 -4.44 13.96 6.94
N GLU A 149 -5.04 15.15 6.87
CA GLU A 149 -6.42 15.40 7.32
C GLU A 149 -7.34 15.53 6.09
N PRO A 150 -8.16 14.51 5.77
CA PRO A 150 -9.13 14.60 4.68
C PRO A 150 -10.28 15.55 5.01
N GLU A 151 -10.86 16.15 3.97
CA GLU A 151 -12.13 16.87 4.06
C GLU A 151 -13.26 15.89 4.42
N ILE A 152 -14.12 16.28 5.37
CA ILE A 152 -15.28 15.49 5.79
C ILE A 152 -16.54 16.09 5.16
N THR A 153 -17.17 15.33 4.27
CA THR A 153 -18.31 15.75 3.44
C THR A 153 -19.61 15.07 3.84
N SER A 154 -19.57 14.08 4.73
CA SER A 154 -20.74 13.40 5.26
C SER A 154 -20.71 13.34 6.80
N PRO A 155 -21.88 13.38 7.47
CA PRO A 155 -21.96 13.04 8.89
C PRO A 155 -21.59 11.57 9.19
N TYR A 156 -21.58 10.70 8.17
CA TYR A 156 -21.24 9.28 8.28
C TYR A 156 -19.96 8.97 7.51
N THR A 157 -18.92 8.53 8.22
CA THR A 157 -17.60 8.27 7.62
C THR A 157 -17.09 6.88 7.96
N ILE A 158 -16.58 6.15 6.96
CA ILE A 158 -16.03 4.81 7.16
C ILE A 158 -14.66 4.66 6.49
N ASN A 159 -13.90 3.66 6.93
CA ASN A 159 -12.88 3.03 6.10
C ASN A 159 -13.41 1.68 5.61
N VAL A 160 -13.13 1.34 4.35
CA VAL A 160 -13.32 -0.01 3.81
C VAL A 160 -11.97 -0.72 3.86
N ILE A 161 -11.84 -1.75 4.70
CA ILE A 161 -10.56 -2.39 5.02
C ILE A 161 -10.52 -3.84 4.52
N GLY A 162 -9.45 -4.17 3.77
CA GLY A 162 -9.26 -5.52 3.25
C GLY A 162 -10.13 -5.83 2.03
N ASP A 163 -10.29 -4.85 1.15
CA ASP A 163 -10.80 -5.01 -0.21
C ASP A 163 -9.77 -4.42 -1.18
N TYR A 164 -9.51 -5.12 -2.28
CA TYR A 164 -8.42 -4.85 -3.22
C TYR A 164 -8.93 -4.54 -4.62
N ASN A 165 -10.23 -4.26 -4.77
CA ASN A 165 -10.89 -3.93 -6.04
C ASN A 165 -10.69 -4.99 -7.14
N ILE A 166 -10.69 -6.28 -6.79
CA ILE A 166 -10.50 -7.33 -7.79
C ILE A 166 -11.65 -7.26 -8.80
N GLN A 167 -11.30 -7.05 -10.08
CA GLN A 167 -12.24 -6.84 -11.18
C GLN A 167 -13.32 -5.76 -10.93
N GLY A 168 -13.08 -4.82 -10.01
CA GLY A 168 -14.02 -3.73 -9.73
C GLY A 168 -14.91 -3.91 -8.51
N ASP A 169 -14.62 -4.87 -7.62
CA ASP A 169 -15.39 -5.09 -6.38
C ASP A 169 -15.60 -3.78 -5.56
N SER A 170 -14.56 -2.96 -5.38
CA SER A 170 -14.64 -1.69 -4.65
C SER A 170 -15.52 -0.66 -5.38
N PHE A 171 -15.53 -0.64 -6.71
CA PHE A 171 -16.43 0.26 -7.46
C PHE A 171 -17.91 -0.06 -7.23
N VAL A 172 -18.23 -1.34 -6.99
CA VAL A 172 -19.60 -1.74 -6.66
C VAL A 172 -19.93 -1.29 -5.24
N MET A 173 -19.01 -1.47 -4.30
CA MET A 173 -19.14 -1.02 -2.91
C MET A 173 -19.34 0.50 -2.80
N GLU A 174 -18.52 1.28 -3.51
CA GLU A 174 -18.60 2.74 -3.57
C GLU A 174 -20.02 3.22 -3.95
N LYS A 175 -20.67 2.57 -4.93
CA LYS A 175 -22.04 2.90 -5.34
C LYS A 175 -23.08 2.68 -4.24
N TYR A 176 -22.89 1.68 -3.37
CA TYR A 176 -23.80 1.48 -2.23
C TYR A 176 -23.59 2.55 -1.17
N MET A 177 -22.33 2.85 -0.83
CA MET A 177 -22.00 3.88 0.16
C MET A 177 -22.47 5.26 -0.28
N GLU A 178 -22.30 5.60 -1.56
CA GLU A 178 -22.80 6.84 -2.15
C GLU A 178 -24.33 6.96 -2.01
N LYS A 179 -25.08 5.91 -2.35
CA LYS A 179 -26.55 5.89 -2.21
C LYS A 179 -27.00 6.02 -0.75
N MET A 180 -26.20 5.53 0.20
CA MET A 180 -26.46 5.66 1.63
C MET A 180 -25.99 7.00 2.22
N GLY A 181 -25.33 7.85 1.43
CA GLY A 181 -24.75 9.11 1.88
C GLY A 181 -23.56 8.92 2.83
N ILE A 182 -22.87 7.78 2.76
CA ILE A 182 -21.71 7.46 3.59
C ILE A 182 -20.44 7.84 2.84
N GLN A 183 -19.59 8.66 3.47
CA GLN A 183 -18.28 8.98 2.93
C GLN A 183 -17.29 7.88 3.29
N ILE A 184 -16.60 7.35 2.29
CA ILE A 184 -15.45 6.48 2.51
C ILE A 184 -14.20 7.37 2.61
N ILE A 185 -13.56 7.37 3.77
CA ILE A 185 -12.31 8.10 4.02
C ILE A 185 -11.16 7.41 3.28
N ALA A 186 -11.08 6.10 3.40
CA ALA A 186 -10.06 5.30 2.75
C ALA A 186 -10.59 3.91 2.37
N HIS A 187 -10.26 3.49 1.15
CA HIS A 187 -10.22 2.08 0.80
C HIS A 187 -8.82 1.56 1.07
N PHE A 188 -8.69 0.55 1.93
CA PHE A 188 -7.45 -0.19 2.17
C PHE A 188 -7.53 -1.54 1.44
N THR A 189 -7.09 -1.65 0.17
CA THR A 189 -6.44 -0.62 -0.68
C THR A 189 -7.08 -0.45 -2.07
N GLY A 190 -8.20 -1.12 -2.34
CA GLY A 190 -8.90 -1.13 -3.65
C GLY A 190 -9.27 0.26 -4.18
N ASN A 191 -8.84 0.59 -5.41
CA ASN A 191 -9.00 1.92 -6.03
C ASN A 191 -8.47 3.11 -5.18
N GLY A 192 -7.72 2.82 -4.11
CA GLY A 192 -7.27 3.81 -3.14
C GLY A 192 -6.13 4.69 -3.66
N THR A 193 -5.96 5.83 -3.00
CA THR A 193 -4.81 6.73 -3.13
C THR A 193 -3.94 6.64 -1.90
N TYR A 194 -2.64 6.89 -2.04
CA TYR A 194 -1.71 6.94 -0.91
C TYR A 194 -2.20 7.87 0.20
N ASP A 195 -2.69 9.06 -0.18
CA ASP A 195 -3.10 10.07 0.79
C ASP A 195 -4.41 9.76 1.50
N SER A 196 -5.35 9.07 0.84
CA SER A 196 -6.54 8.56 1.52
C SER A 196 -6.17 7.65 2.70
N LEU A 197 -5.17 6.78 2.51
CA LEU A 197 -4.69 5.88 3.56
C LEU A 197 -4.00 6.60 4.72
N ARG A 198 -3.45 7.80 4.51
CA ARG A 198 -2.87 8.62 5.59
C ARG A 198 -3.97 9.22 6.48
N GLY A 199 -5.17 9.41 5.95
CA GLY A 199 -6.34 9.97 6.63
C GLY A 199 -7.22 8.97 7.37
N MET A 200 -6.86 7.69 7.43
CA MET A 200 -7.71 6.62 7.99
C MET A 200 -8.17 6.86 9.44
N HIS A 201 -7.47 7.68 10.22
CA HIS A 201 -7.83 8.02 11.60
C HIS A 201 -9.08 8.90 11.71
N ARG A 202 -9.59 9.43 10.59
CA ARG A 202 -10.77 10.30 10.57
C ARG A 202 -12.11 9.59 10.38
N ALA A 203 -12.09 8.30 10.06
CA ALA A 203 -13.33 7.52 9.94
C ALA A 203 -13.98 7.26 11.29
N GLN A 204 -15.31 7.14 11.31
CA GLN A 204 -16.09 6.74 12.49
C GLN A 204 -16.19 5.22 12.64
N LEU A 205 -16.02 4.45 11.56
CA LEU A 205 -16.13 2.99 11.56
C LEU A 205 -15.14 2.34 10.58
N ASN A 206 -14.55 1.22 10.97
CA ASN A 206 -13.76 0.36 10.08
C ASN A 206 -14.61 -0.86 9.67
N VAL A 207 -15.01 -0.91 8.40
CA VAL A 207 -15.72 -2.04 7.79
C VAL A 207 -14.68 -2.97 7.18
N THR A 208 -14.49 -4.16 7.77
CA THR A 208 -13.39 -5.06 7.43
C THR A 208 -13.89 -6.33 6.74
N ASN A 209 -13.45 -6.59 5.52
CA ASN A 209 -13.80 -7.78 4.77
C ASN A 209 -12.68 -8.84 4.86
N CYS A 210 -11.51 -8.60 4.27
CA CYS A 210 -10.37 -9.52 4.41
C CYS A 210 -9.65 -9.34 5.77
N ALA A 211 -10.25 -9.89 6.83
CA ALA A 211 -9.69 -9.89 8.19
C ALA A 211 -8.27 -10.48 8.25
N ARG A 212 -7.90 -11.36 7.32
CA ARG A 212 -6.57 -11.99 7.32
C ARG A 212 -5.44 -11.02 6.96
N SER A 213 -5.64 -10.23 5.93
CA SER A 213 -4.60 -9.36 5.38
C SER A 213 -4.61 -7.97 6.01
N ALA A 214 -5.78 -7.48 6.43
CA ALA A 214 -5.95 -6.11 6.89
C ALA A 214 -6.56 -5.98 8.30
N GLY A 215 -6.86 -7.08 8.98
CA GLY A 215 -7.32 -7.02 10.37
C GLY A 215 -6.28 -6.41 11.33
N TYR A 216 -4.99 -6.43 10.96
CA TYR A 216 -3.91 -5.80 11.73
C TYR A 216 -4.12 -4.29 11.86
N ILE A 217 -4.29 -3.58 10.72
CA ILE A 217 -4.49 -2.12 10.75
C ILE A 217 -5.83 -1.76 11.38
N ALA A 218 -6.90 -2.52 11.13
CA ALA A 218 -8.20 -2.28 11.75
C ALA A 218 -8.14 -2.36 13.29
N ASN A 219 -7.40 -3.33 13.83
CA ASN A 219 -7.19 -3.47 15.27
C ASN A 219 -6.37 -2.30 15.84
N GLU A 220 -5.32 -1.87 15.15
CA GLU A 220 -4.50 -0.75 15.60
C GLU A 220 -5.25 0.59 15.51
N LEU A 221 -6.09 0.79 14.48
CA LEU A 221 -6.96 1.95 14.38
C LEU A 221 -7.97 2.01 15.54
N LYS A 222 -8.58 0.87 15.89
CA LYS A 222 -9.44 0.77 17.08
C LYS A 222 -8.67 1.12 18.36
N LYS A 223 -7.46 0.58 18.52
CA LYS A 223 -6.63 0.79 19.71
C LYS A 223 -6.16 2.24 19.87
N ARG A 224 -5.75 2.90 18.78
CA ARG A 224 -5.14 4.24 18.82
C ARG A 224 -6.14 5.37 18.73
N TYR A 225 -7.21 5.17 17.95
CA TYR A 225 -8.18 6.22 17.60
C TYR A 225 -9.60 5.90 18.07
N GLY A 226 -9.83 4.74 18.69
CA GLY A 226 -11.15 4.34 19.18
C GLY A 226 -12.14 3.91 18.09
N ILE A 227 -11.71 3.83 16.83
CA ILE A 227 -12.56 3.54 15.67
C ILE A 227 -13.03 2.08 15.73
N PRO A 228 -14.33 1.80 15.93
CA PRO A 228 -14.83 0.43 16.01
C PRO A 228 -14.51 -0.35 14.73
N ARG A 229 -14.36 -1.67 14.89
CA ARG A 229 -14.17 -2.62 13.79
C ARG A 229 -15.41 -3.50 13.72
N ILE A 230 -16.00 -3.58 12.53
CA ILE A 230 -16.99 -4.59 12.17
C ILE A 230 -16.40 -5.47 11.07
N ASP A 231 -16.52 -6.78 11.24
CA ASP A 231 -16.18 -7.75 10.22
C ASP A 231 -17.44 -8.06 9.41
N VAL A 232 -17.35 -8.00 8.09
CA VAL A 232 -18.46 -8.23 7.17
C VAL A 232 -18.04 -9.17 6.04
N ASP A 233 -19.03 -9.84 5.45
CA ASP A 233 -18.84 -10.64 4.26
C ASP A 233 -19.46 -9.90 3.06
N THR A 234 -18.60 -9.37 2.20
CA THR A 234 -19.04 -8.59 1.01
C THR A 234 -19.35 -9.46 -0.22
N TRP A 235 -19.14 -10.77 -0.11
CA TRP A 235 -19.50 -11.75 -1.12
C TRP A 235 -20.64 -12.66 -0.62
N GLY A 236 -21.62 -12.91 -1.50
CA GLY A 236 -22.84 -13.62 -1.16
C GLY A 236 -24.01 -12.66 -0.94
N PHE A 237 -25.14 -12.93 -1.58
CA PHE A 237 -26.27 -11.99 -1.61
C PHE A 237 -26.83 -11.72 -0.21
N ASP A 238 -27.08 -12.77 0.57
CA ASP A 238 -27.65 -12.62 1.91
C ASP A 238 -26.66 -11.98 2.89
N TYR A 239 -25.36 -12.26 2.76
CA TYR A 239 -24.33 -11.63 3.57
C TYR A 239 -24.16 -10.14 3.28
N ALA A 240 -24.16 -9.77 2.00
CA ALA A 240 -24.11 -8.36 1.58
C ALA A 240 -25.35 -7.56 2.00
N LYS A 241 -26.46 -8.24 2.33
CA LYS A 241 -27.67 -7.62 2.89
C LYS A 241 -27.59 -7.45 4.41
N GLU A 242 -26.85 -8.33 5.10
CA GLU A 242 -26.69 -8.30 6.57
C GLU A 242 -25.72 -7.20 7.02
N GLY A 243 -24.61 -7.03 6.29
CA GLY A 243 -23.56 -6.04 6.58
C GLY A 243 -23.94 -4.62 6.21
#